data_AF-A0A9E8SG92-F1
#
_entry.id   AF-A0A9E8SG92-F1
#
_cell.length_a   1.000
_cell.length_b   1.000
_cell.length_c   1.000
_cell.angle_alpha   90.00
_cell.angle_beta   90.00
_cell.angle_gamma   90.00
#
_symmetry.space_group_name_H-M   'P 1'
#
loop_
_entity.id
_entity.type
_entity.pdbx_description
1 polymer ?
#
loop_
_entity_poly.entity_id
_entity_poly.type
_entity_poly.pdbx_seq_one_letter_code
_entity_poly.pdbx_strand_id
1 'polypeptide(L)'
;MRSLHRYNREVMSNVGLLMILVWGLAYMAVSKNFKQMTWLIAIFAIEKLIYTVVWLQWMSKYELSSVFEQDTLTGVFYAIYGINDFLFFLFFSYVFFKLIRQ
;
A
#
# COMPACT_ATOMS: atom_id res chain seq x y z
N MET A 1 19.65 -1.39 26.90
CA MET A 1 19.10 -0.10 26.42
C MET A 1 20.04 0.40 25.32
N ARG A 2 19.58 0.59 24.06
CA ARG A 2 20.34 0.88 22.81
C ARG A 2 20.76 -0.30 21.90
N SER A 3 19.82 -1.15 21.48
CA SER A 3 20.03 -1.96 20.26
C SER A 3 18.80 -2.13 19.36
N LEU A 4 17.59 -1.74 19.80
CA LEU A 4 16.36 -1.79 19.01
C LEU A 4 16.08 -0.45 18.31
N HIS A 5 16.99 -0.01 17.46
CA HIS A 5 16.87 1.27 16.72
C HIS A 5 17.33 1.15 15.25
N ARG A 6 17.52 -0.06 14.72
CA ARG A 6 18.15 -0.25 13.39
C ARG A 6 17.22 -0.68 12.26
N TYR A 7 15.93 -0.88 12.53
CA TYR A 7 14.95 -1.11 11.48
C TYR A 7 13.70 -0.28 11.79
N ASN A 8 13.82 1.03 11.59
CA ASN A 8 12.69 1.94 11.63
C ASN A 8 11.86 1.71 10.35
N ARG A 9 11.20 0.55 10.27
CA ARG A 9 10.18 0.28 9.26
C ARG A 9 8.86 0.79 9.81
N GLU A 10 8.64 2.09 9.65
CA GLU A 10 7.42 2.75 10.12
C GLU A 10 6.14 2.11 9.53
N VAL A 11 6.25 1.46 8.37
CA VAL A 11 5.17 0.74 7.68
C VAL A 11 4.66 -0.49 8.47
N MET A 12 5.51 -1.12 9.28
CA MET A 12 5.18 -2.26 10.15
C MET A 12 5.21 -1.89 11.64
N SER A 13 5.08 -0.60 11.94
CA SER A 13 4.72 -0.14 13.30
C SER A 13 3.22 -0.37 13.53
N ASN A 14 2.78 -0.38 14.79
CA ASN A 14 1.35 -0.40 15.15
C ASN A 14 0.54 0.66 14.39
N VAL A 15 1.18 1.78 14.05
CA VAL A 15 0.59 2.88 13.26
C VAL A 15 0.33 2.45 11.81
N GLY A 16 1.26 1.75 11.15
CA GLY A 16 1.10 1.29 9.77
C GLY A 16 -0.02 0.25 9.62
N LEU A 17 -0.11 -0.68 10.57
CA LEU A 17 -1.22 -1.66 10.63
C LEU A 17 -2.58 -0.97 10.84
N LEU A 18 -2.63 0.06 11.69
CA LEU A 18 -3.84 0.86 11.90
C LEU A 18 -4.23 1.60 10.61
N MET A 19 -3.25 2.16 9.89
CA MET A 19 -3.50 2.83 8.61
C MET A 19 -4.07 1.85 7.57
N ILE A 20 -3.57 0.62 7.47
CA ILE A 20 -4.14 -0.40 6.56
C ILE A 20 -5.64 -0.62 6.85
N LEU A 21 -6.02 -0.74 8.13
CA LEU A 21 -7.41 -0.89 8.54
C LEU A 21 -8.25 0.35 8.20
N VAL A 22 -7.75 1.55 8.51
CA VAL A 22 -8.46 2.81 8.24
C VAL A 22 -8.70 3.02 6.75
N TRP A 23 -7.70 2.74 5.89
CA TRP A 23 -7.88 2.80 4.45
C TRP A 23 -8.88 1.74 3.95
N GLY A 24 -8.84 0.53 4.50
CA GLY A 24 -9.86 -0.50 4.23
C GLY A 24 -11.29 -0.01 4.52
N LEU A 25 -11.49 0.65 5.65
CA LEU A 25 -12.78 1.25 6.01
C LEU A 25 -13.15 2.43 5.12
N ALA A 26 -12.18 3.26 4.72
CA ALA A 26 -12.41 4.36 3.78
C ALA A 26 -12.90 3.84 2.41
N TYR A 27 -12.32 2.75 1.90
CA TYR A 27 -12.81 2.09 0.69
C TYR A 27 -14.23 1.57 0.84
N MET A 28 -14.55 0.92 1.98
CA MET A 28 -15.92 0.46 2.25
C MET A 28 -16.91 1.63 2.33
N ALA A 29 -16.55 2.74 2.96
CA ALA A 29 -17.41 3.92 3.07
C ALA A 29 -17.72 4.55 1.70
N VAL A 30 -16.72 4.64 0.83
CA VAL A 30 -16.85 5.24 -0.51
C VAL A 30 -17.50 4.28 -1.52
N SER A 31 -17.46 2.97 -1.27
CA SER A 31 -17.97 1.93 -2.19
C SER A 31 -19.43 2.08 -2.61
N LYS A 32 -20.27 2.76 -1.81
CA LYS A 32 -21.69 2.97 -2.14
C LYS A 32 -21.92 4.16 -3.08
N ASN A 33 -21.07 5.18 -3.01
CA ASN A 33 -21.22 6.44 -3.75
C ASN A 33 -20.07 6.68 -4.74
N PHE A 34 -19.34 5.63 -5.12
CA PHE A 34 -18.16 5.70 -5.99
C PHE A 34 -18.41 6.42 -7.33
N LYS A 35 -19.64 6.39 -7.84
CA LYS A 35 -20.03 7.08 -9.09
C LYS A 35 -20.00 8.61 -8.99
N GLN A 36 -20.25 9.19 -7.81
CA GLN A 36 -20.24 10.64 -7.60
C GLN A 36 -18.85 11.15 -7.18
N MET A 37 -17.97 10.25 -6.75
CA MET A 37 -16.64 10.57 -6.22
C MET A 37 -15.51 10.11 -7.14
N THR A 38 -15.65 10.35 -8.45
CA THR A 38 -14.67 9.95 -9.48
C THR A 38 -13.26 10.48 -9.18
N TRP A 39 -13.14 11.71 -8.70
CA TRP A 39 -11.84 12.30 -8.30
C TRP A 39 -11.20 11.63 -7.09
N LEU A 40 -12.00 11.12 -6.15
CA LEU A 40 -11.48 10.40 -4.98
C LEU A 40 -10.85 9.06 -5.40
N ILE A 41 -11.42 8.40 -6.41
CA ILE A 41 -10.87 7.18 -7.00
C ILE A 41 -9.51 7.45 -7.67
N ALA A 42 -9.36 8.59 -8.35
CA ALA A 42 -8.05 8.99 -8.90
C ALA A 42 -7.01 9.21 -7.80
N ILE A 43 -7.39 9.84 -6.68
CA ILE A 43 -6.49 10.04 -5.53
C ILE A 43 -6.03 8.69 -4.97
N PHE A 44 -6.95 7.73 -4.79
CA PHE A 44 -6.59 6.37 -4.36
C PHE A 44 -5.64 5.67 -5.35
N ALA A 45 -5.84 5.86 -6.65
CA ALA A 45 -4.92 5.31 -7.66
C ALA A 45 -3.51 5.91 -7.50
N ILE A 46 -3.40 7.24 -7.40
CA ILE A 46 -2.11 7.92 -7.23
C ILE A 46 -1.40 7.48 -5.95
N GLU A 47 -2.13 7.39 -4.84
CA GLU A 47 -1.62 6.90 -3.56
C GLU A 47 -1.02 5.48 -3.70
N LYS A 48 -1.75 4.55 -4.33
CA LYS A 48 -1.30 3.17 -4.55
C LYS A 48 -0.09 3.07 -5.48
N LEU A 49 0.00 3.97 -6.46
CA LEU A 49 1.18 4.07 -7.32
C LEU A 49 2.41 4.54 -6.53
N ILE A 50 2.26 5.53 -5.65
CA ILE A 50 3.36 6.01 -4.79
C ILE A 50 3.88 4.87 -3.90
N TYR A 51 2.98 4.11 -3.26
CA TYR A 51 3.37 2.96 -2.44
C TYR A 51 4.11 1.89 -3.26
N THR A 52 3.65 1.60 -4.48
CA THR A 52 4.32 0.66 -5.38
C THR A 52 5.73 1.14 -5.76
N VAL A 53 5.90 2.43 -6.08
CA VAL A 53 7.20 3.00 -6.45
C VAL A 53 8.17 2.98 -5.27
N VAL A 54 7.72 3.38 -4.08
CA VAL A 54 8.53 3.34 -2.86
C VAL A 54 8.92 1.89 -2.53
N TRP A 55 8.01 0.94 -2.72
CA TRP A 55 8.30 -0.48 -2.56
C TRP A 55 9.36 -0.98 -3.55
N LEU A 56 9.24 -0.65 -4.84
CA LEU A 56 10.23 -1.02 -5.87
C LEU A 56 11.61 -0.42 -5.58
N GLN A 57 11.66 0.84 -5.13
CA GLN A 57 12.89 1.49 -4.69
C GLN A 57 13.49 0.80 -3.46
N TRP A 58 12.66 0.39 -2.50
CA TRP A 58 13.09 -0.35 -1.32
C TRP A 58 13.64 -1.73 -1.71
N MET A 59 12.95 -2.44 -2.60
CA MET A 59 13.35 -3.75 -3.09
C MET A 59 14.67 -3.72 -3.87
N SER A 60 14.95 -2.61 -4.55
CA SER A 60 16.19 -2.40 -5.30
C SER A 60 17.38 -2.04 -4.39
N LYS A 61 17.11 -1.51 -3.18
CA LYS A 61 18.12 -0.98 -2.27
C LYS A 61 18.45 -1.91 -1.11
N TYR A 62 17.51 -2.77 -0.71
CA TYR A 62 17.66 -3.66 0.44
C TYR A 62 17.42 -5.10 0.04
N GLU A 63 18.31 -5.99 0.47
CA GLU A 63 18.08 -7.42 0.26
C GLU A 63 17.02 -7.93 1.24
N LEU A 64 15.96 -8.52 0.68
CA LEU A 64 14.91 -9.23 1.42
C LEU A 64 15.46 -10.30 2.38
N SER A 65 16.58 -10.92 2.04
CA SER A 65 17.27 -11.93 2.85
C SER A 65 17.50 -11.46 4.28
N SER A 66 18.00 -10.23 4.46
CA SER A 66 18.24 -9.61 5.77
C SER A 66 16.98 -9.42 6.62
N VAL A 67 15.83 -9.30 5.98
CA VAL A 67 14.52 -9.15 6.63
C VAL A 67 13.95 -10.51 7.01
N PHE A 68 14.06 -11.50 6.11
CA PHE A 68 13.59 -12.86 6.35
C PHE A 68 14.33 -13.53 7.51
N GLU A 69 15.62 -13.23 7.69
CA GLU A 69 16.42 -13.71 8.82
C GLU A 69 16.00 -13.11 10.17
N GLN A 70 15.40 -11.91 10.16
CA GLN A 70 15.00 -11.22 11.38
C GLN A 70 13.53 -11.52 11.75
N ASP A 71 12.64 -11.54 10.76
CA ASP A 71 11.23 -11.92 10.92
C ASP A 71 10.64 -12.37 9.58
N THR A 72 10.32 -13.67 9.49
CA THR A 72 9.77 -14.32 8.31
C THR A 72 8.40 -13.75 7.91
N LEU A 73 7.53 -13.40 8.87
CA LEU A 73 6.20 -12.86 8.56
C LEU A 73 6.31 -11.48 7.94
N THR A 74 7.18 -10.64 8.51
CA THR A 74 7.48 -9.31 7.98
C THR A 74 8.13 -9.42 6.60
N GLY A 75 9.01 -10.40 6.36
CA GLY A 75 9.60 -10.67 5.04
C GLY A 75 8.56 -11.02 3.98
N VAL A 76 7.64 -11.94 4.29
CA VAL A 76 6.54 -12.32 3.38
C VAL A 76 5.63 -11.14 3.09
N PHE A 77 5.27 -10.36 4.11
CA PHE A 77 4.45 -9.16 3.92
C PHE A 77 5.14 -8.18 2.98
N TYR A 78 6.44 -7.90 3.22
CA TYR A 78 7.25 -7.03 2.37
C TYR A 78 7.36 -7.51 0.92
N ALA A 79 7.32 -8.83 0.68
CA ALA A 79 7.37 -9.35 -0.68
C ALA A 79 6.03 -9.19 -1.44
N ILE A 80 4.90 -9.25 -0.73
CA ILE A 80 3.58 -9.35 -1.38
C ILE A 80 2.86 -7.99 -1.43
N TYR A 81 3.05 -7.10 -0.44
CA TYR A 81 2.23 -5.88 -0.34
C TYR A 81 2.37 -4.94 -1.53
N GLY A 82 3.57 -4.78 -2.09
CA GLY A 82 3.77 -3.90 -3.24
C GLY A 82 3.09 -4.39 -4.51
N ILE A 83 3.04 -5.72 -4.71
CA ILE A 83 2.28 -6.33 -5.81
C ILE A 83 0.78 -6.07 -5.60
N ASN A 84 0.30 -6.22 -4.37
CA ASN A 84 -1.10 -5.96 -4.03
C ASN A 84 -1.48 -4.48 -4.29
N ASP A 85 -0.66 -3.52 -3.84
CA ASP A 85 -0.90 -2.11 -4.11
C ASP A 85 -0.88 -1.78 -5.61
N PHE A 86 -0.01 -2.42 -6.39
CA PHE A 86 0.00 -2.26 -7.84
C PHE A 86 -1.29 -2.78 -8.51
N LEU A 87 -1.81 -3.93 -8.09
CA LEU A 87 -3.08 -4.45 -8.58
C LEU A 87 -4.24 -3.50 -8.25
N PHE A 88 -4.26 -2.94 -7.03
CA PHE A 88 -5.26 -1.95 -6.65
C PHE A 88 -5.13 -0.65 -7.46
N PHE A 89 -3.91 -0.19 -7.76
CA PHE A 89 -3.69 0.94 -8.65
C PHE A 89 -4.32 0.71 -10.04
N LEU A 90 -4.09 -0.46 -10.64
CA LEU A 90 -4.69 -0.81 -11.94
C LEU A 90 -6.22 -0.85 -11.86
N PHE A 91 -6.76 -1.43 -10.79
CA PHE A 91 -8.20 -1.49 -10.57
C PHE A 91 -8.82 -0.10 -10.43
N PHE A 92 -8.28 0.78 -9.58
CA PHE A 92 -8.81 2.13 -9.41
C PHE A 92 -8.66 2.97 -10.67
N SER A 93 -7.54 2.84 -11.39
CA SER A 93 -7.34 3.49 -12.68
C SER A 93 -8.39 3.03 -13.70
N TYR A 94 -8.64 1.73 -13.81
CA TYR A 94 -9.66 1.19 -14.69
C TYR A 94 -11.07 1.71 -14.35
N VAL A 95 -11.43 1.70 -13.06
CA VAL A 95 -12.73 2.22 -12.59
C VAL A 95 -12.86 3.71 -12.89
N PHE A 96 -11.80 4.48 -12.67
CA PHE A 96 -11.75 5.92 -12.97
C PHE A 96 -11.97 6.21 -14.45
N PHE A 97 -11.24 5.53 -15.35
CA PHE A 97 -11.44 5.70 -16.80
C PHE A 97 -12.84 5.30 -17.25
N LYS A 98 -13.40 4.23 -16.66
CA LYS A 98 -14.77 3.80 -16.95
C LYS A 98 -15.80 4.84 -16.52
N LEU A 99 -15.60 5.49 -15.37
CA LEU A 99 -16.51 6.52 -14.84
C LEU A 99 -16.42 7.84 -15.59
N ILE A 100 -15.25 8.25 -16.06
CA ILE A 100 -15.09 9.46 -16.89
C ILE A 100 -15.75 9.31 -18.26
N ARG A 101 -15.81 8.08 -18.78
CA ARG A 101 -16.38 7.79 -20.09
C ARG A 101 -17.91 7.58 -20.05
N GLN A 102 -18.52 7.52 -18.86
CA GLN A 102 -19.98 7.49 -18.68
C GLN A 102 -20.56 8.89 -18.62
#